data_AF-A0A5E8H1I9-F1
#
_entry.id   AF-A0A5E8H1I9-F1
#
_cell.length_a   1.000
_cell.length_b   1.000
_cell.length_c   1.000
_cell.angle_alpha   90.00
_cell.angle_beta   90.00
_cell.angle_gamma   90.00
#
_symmetry.space_group_name_H-M   'P 1'
#
loop_
_entity.id
_entity.type
_entity.pdbx_description
1 polymer ?
#
loop_
_entity_poly.entity_id
_entity_poly.type
_entity_poly.pdbx_seq_one_letter_code
_entity_poly.pdbx_strand_id
1 'polypeptide(L)'
;MSAWRPATQEPDALHACIYDYLRNRTPQVYLDGKSEAKSLGQTTELMSNGHKLTLDLVVTPVGSGQWSSRPVVEFAVTGHVADRAAGYSVDGRVVIDQKTLAFLAIEATPTRVNIR
;
A
#
# COMPACT_ATOMS: atom_id res chain seq x y z
N MET A 1 -31.01 -17.21 1.47
CA MET A 1 -30.52 -15.86 1.82
C MET A 1 -29.32 -16.02 2.72
N SER A 2 -28.10 -15.70 2.28
CA SER A 2 -26.95 -15.70 3.19
C SER A 2 -27.10 -14.53 4.16
N ALA A 3 -27.28 -14.81 5.45
CA ALA A 3 -27.22 -13.78 6.47
C ALA A 3 -25.83 -13.14 6.41
N TRP A 4 -25.76 -11.86 6.11
CA TRP A 4 -24.52 -11.10 6.24
C TRP A 4 -24.08 -11.17 7.71
N ARG A 5 -22.85 -11.62 7.94
CA ARG A 5 -22.22 -11.63 9.27
C ARG A 5 -21.06 -10.64 9.23
N PRO A 6 -20.96 -9.72 10.20
CA PRO A 6 -19.80 -8.83 10.28
C PRO A 6 -18.53 -9.65 10.48
N ALA A 7 -17.41 -9.17 9.95
CA ALA A 7 -16.11 -9.75 10.22
C ALA A 7 -15.87 -9.69 11.74
N THR A 8 -15.60 -10.85 12.34
CA THR A 8 -15.34 -10.96 13.78
C THR A 8 -13.89 -10.61 14.15
N GLN A 9 -13.01 -10.48 13.16
CA GLN A 9 -11.66 -9.95 13.34
C GLN A 9 -11.62 -8.54 12.76
N GLU A 10 -11.22 -7.59 13.60
CA GLU A 10 -10.89 -6.25 13.15
C GLU A 10 -9.68 -6.35 12.22
N PRO A 11 -9.72 -5.75 11.01
CA PRO A 11 -8.57 -5.75 10.12
C PRO A 11 -7.37 -5.13 10.84
N ASP A 12 -6.19 -5.75 10.66
CA ASP A 12 -4.96 -5.26 11.28
C ASP A 12 -4.76 -3.77 10.93
N ALA A 13 -4.79 -2.94 11.96
CA ALA A 13 -4.74 -1.48 11.85
C ALA A 13 -3.49 -1.00 11.10
N LEU A 14 -2.37 -1.72 11.22
CA LEU A 14 -1.14 -1.42 10.50
C LEU A 14 -1.32 -1.64 8.99
N HIS A 15 -1.76 -2.83 8.60
CA HIS A 15 -1.98 -3.19 7.20
C HIS A 15 -3.05 -2.30 6.55
N ALA A 16 -4.16 -2.07 7.25
CA ALA A 16 -5.24 -1.21 6.75
C ALA A 16 -4.73 0.21 6.46
N CYS A 17 -3.96 0.81 7.38
CA CYS A 17 -3.40 2.14 7.20
C CYS A 17 -2.42 2.21 6.01
N ILE A 18 -1.54 1.21 5.87
CA ILE A 18 -0.61 1.13 4.73
C ILE A 18 -1.38 1.01 3.42
N TYR A 19 -2.42 0.18 3.36
CA TYR A 19 -3.22 -0.02 2.15
C TYR A 19 -3.98 1.24 1.75
N ASP A 20 -4.61 1.93 2.70
CA ASP A 20 -5.31 3.18 2.42
C ASP A 20 -4.34 4.27 1.94
N TYR A 21 -3.14 4.34 2.54
CA TYR A 21 -2.11 5.27 2.10
C TYR A 21 -1.66 5.02 0.66
N LEU A 22 -1.34 3.76 0.32
CA LEU A 22 -0.97 3.38 -1.06
C LEU A 22 -2.12 3.64 -2.03
N ARG A 23 -3.36 3.32 -1.63
CA ARG A 23 -4.55 3.50 -2.45
C ARG A 23 -4.75 4.95 -2.90
N ASN A 24 -4.44 5.90 -2.03
CA ASN A 24 -4.61 7.32 -2.32
C ASN A 24 -3.47 7.92 -3.15
N ARG A 25 -2.27 7.33 -3.13
CA ARG A 25 -1.06 7.94 -3.68
C ARG A 25 -0.53 7.26 -4.94
N THR A 26 -0.62 5.94 -5.06
CA THR A 26 -0.10 5.21 -6.24
C THR A 26 -0.70 5.64 -7.59
N PRO A 27 -2.00 5.96 -7.72
CA PRO A 27 -2.56 6.39 -9.01
C PRO A 27 -1.97 7.72 -9.48
N GLN A 28 -1.60 8.61 -8.54
CA GLN A 28 -0.95 9.88 -8.87
C GLN A 28 0.44 9.65 -9.48
N VAL A 29 1.16 8.60 -9.04
CA VAL A 29 2.46 8.23 -9.63
C VAL A 29 2.29 7.79 -11.08
N TYR A 30 1.24 7.01 -11.39
CA TYR A 30 0.94 6.62 -12.77
C TYR A 30 0.60 7.84 -13.65
N LEU A 31 -0.26 8.74 -13.16
CA LEU A 31 -0.69 9.93 -13.91
C LEU A 31 0.45 10.90 -14.21
N ASP A 32 1.47 10.95 -13.36
CA ASP A 32 2.67 11.76 -13.59
C ASP A 32 3.54 11.24 -14.75
N GLY A 33 3.32 10.00 -15.21
CA GLY A 33 3.93 9.44 -16.41
C GLY A 33 5.44 9.18 -16.34
N LYS A 34 6.07 9.37 -15.17
CA LYS A 34 7.50 9.13 -14.98
C LYS A 34 7.74 7.66 -14.64
N SER A 35 8.64 7.01 -15.37
CA SER A 35 9.03 5.61 -15.14
C SER A 35 10.09 5.45 -14.04
N GLU A 36 10.20 6.42 -13.12
CA GLU A 36 11.22 6.46 -12.08
C GLU A 36 10.61 6.16 -10.71
N ALA A 37 11.45 5.63 -9.81
CA ALA A 37 11.08 5.46 -8.40
C ALA A 37 10.66 6.80 -7.80
N LYS A 38 9.46 6.85 -7.23
CA LYS A 38 8.90 8.06 -6.63
C LYS A 38 8.69 7.85 -5.15
N SER A 39 9.38 8.66 -4.34
CA SER A 39 9.05 8.79 -2.93
C SER A 39 7.67 9.41 -2.78
N LEU A 40 6.83 8.79 -1.96
CA LEU A 40 5.51 9.34 -1.60
C LEU A 40 5.61 10.41 -0.50
N GLY A 41 6.82 10.65 0.01
CA GLY A 41 7.12 11.58 1.08
C GLY A 41 6.76 11.02 2.46
N GLN A 42 7.46 11.51 3.47
CA GLN A 42 7.16 11.16 4.86
C GLN A 42 5.82 11.77 5.28
N THR A 43 4.89 10.94 5.75
CA THR A 43 3.61 11.38 6.33
C THR A 43 3.40 10.73 7.69
N THR A 44 2.43 11.24 8.45
CA THR A 44 1.92 10.56 9.64
C THR A 44 0.41 10.46 9.54
N GLU A 45 -0.07 9.23 9.56
CA GLU A 45 -1.50 8.89 9.47
C GLU A 45 -2.00 8.35 10.82
N LEU A 46 -3.31 8.46 11.04
CA LEU A 46 -3.97 7.88 12.21
C LEU A 46 -4.50 6.49 11.85
N MET A 47 -4.03 5.47 12.55
CA MET A 47 -4.54 4.10 12.40
C MET A 47 -5.94 3.98 13.03
N SER A 48 -6.70 2.95 12.62
CA SER A 48 -8.05 2.69 13.15
C SER A 48 -8.09 2.49 14.67
N ASN A 49 -7.00 2.02 15.26
CA ASN A 49 -6.84 1.87 16.71
C ASN A 49 -6.47 3.18 17.45
N GLY A 50 -6.42 4.32 16.76
CA GLY A 50 -6.13 5.64 17.33
C GLY A 50 -4.64 5.94 17.55
N HIS A 51 -3.74 5.01 17.21
CA HIS A 51 -2.30 5.28 17.23
C HIS A 51 -1.83 5.91 15.92
N LYS A 52 -0.76 6.70 16.01
CA LYS A 52 -0.12 7.32 14.83
C LYS A 52 0.86 6.34 14.20
N LEU A 53 0.84 6.30 12.88
CA LEU A 53 1.81 5.59 12.07
C LEU A 53 2.52 6.60 11.16
N THR A 54 3.84 6.67 11.27
CA THR A 54 4.67 7.44 10.34
C THR A 54 5.04 6.53 9.18
N LEU A 55 4.78 6.98 7.95
CA LEU A 55 5.06 6.23 6.73
C LEU A 55 6.05 6.99 5.87
N ASP A 56 7.05 6.29 5.35
CA ASP A 56 7.96 6.76 4.31
C ASP A 56 8.13 5.63 3.28
N LEU A 57 7.31 5.68 2.24
CA LEU A 57 7.24 4.65 1.20
C LEU A 57 7.65 5.22 -0.15
N VAL A 58 8.29 4.35 -0.93
CA VAL A 58 8.70 4.59 -2.31
C VAL A 58 7.92 3.64 -3.19
N VAL A 59 7.36 4.20 -4.26
CA VAL A 59 6.65 3.45 -5.29
C VAL A 59 7.50 3.49 -6.56
N THR A 60 7.83 2.32 -7.09
CA THR A 60 8.63 2.20 -8.31
C THR A 60 7.79 1.53 -9.40
N PRO A 61 7.55 2.18 -10.55
CA PRO A 61 6.92 1.53 -11.69
C PRO A 61 7.80 0.35 -12.13
N VAL A 62 7.24 -0.86 -12.13
CA VAL A 62 7.95 -2.08 -12.56
C VAL A 62 7.72 -2.32 -14.04
N GLY A 63 6.50 -2.06 -14.50
CA GLY A 63 6.13 -2.19 -15.91
C GLY A 63 4.62 -2.31 -16.11
N SER A 64 4.24 -2.66 -17.33
CA SER A 64 2.88 -3.02 -17.69
C SER A 64 2.78 -4.50 -18.02
N GLY A 65 1.63 -5.10 -17.73
CA GLY A 65 1.39 -6.52 -17.89
C GLY A 65 -0.07 -6.82 -18.22
N GLN A 66 -0.46 -8.09 -18.05
CA GLN A 66 -1.85 -8.50 -18.08
C GLN A 66 -2.25 -9.26 -16.83
N TRP A 67 -3.38 -8.88 -16.23
CA TRP A 67 -4.02 -9.60 -15.13
C TRP A 67 -5.42 -10.02 -15.56
N SER A 68 -5.68 -11.32 -15.64
CA SER A 68 -6.95 -11.87 -16.12
C SER A 68 -7.43 -11.20 -17.44
N SER A 69 -6.52 -11.08 -18.41
CA SER A 69 -6.73 -10.46 -19.72
C SER A 69 -7.00 -8.95 -19.73
N ARG A 70 -6.78 -8.25 -18.59
CA ARG A 70 -6.85 -6.79 -18.52
C ARG A 70 -5.44 -6.20 -18.55
N PRO A 71 -5.19 -5.11 -19.31
CA PRO A 71 -3.92 -4.40 -19.25
C PRO A 71 -3.76 -3.74 -17.88
N VAL A 72 -2.63 -4.02 -17.23
CA VAL A 72 -2.33 -3.51 -15.89
C VAL A 72 -0.99 -2.81 -15.85
N VAL A 73 -0.83 -1.99 -14.82
CA VAL A 73 0.45 -1.38 -14.45
C VAL A 73 0.81 -1.86 -13.05
N GLU A 74 2.04 -2.33 -12.92
CA GLU A 74 2.57 -2.89 -11.70
C GLU A 74 3.58 -1.92 -11.08
N PHE A 75 3.44 -1.73 -9.77
CA PHE A 75 4.34 -0.94 -8.97
C PHE A 75 4.93 -1.79 -7.85
N ALA A 76 6.23 -1.72 -7.65
CA ALA A 76 6.89 -2.21 -6.46
C ALA A 76 6.77 -1.15 -5.37
N VAL A 77 6.50 -1.60 -4.14
CA VAL A 77 6.45 -0.74 -2.96
C VAL A 77 7.57 -1.16 -2.03
N THR A 78 8.39 -0.21 -1.63
CA THR A 78 9.46 -0.42 -0.65
C THR A 78 9.49 0.76 0.31
N GLY A 79 9.84 0.55 1.57
CA GLY A 79 10.09 1.67 2.48
C GLY A 79 10.02 1.26 3.93
N HIS A 80 9.71 2.24 4.78
CA HIS A 80 9.65 2.04 6.21
C HIS A 80 8.38 2.65 6.79
N VAL A 81 7.84 1.99 7.80
CA VAL A 81 6.77 2.52 8.64
C VAL A 81 7.14 2.35 10.09
N ALA A 82 6.73 3.28 10.93
CA ALA A 82 7.01 3.23 12.35
C ALA A 82 5.84 3.74 13.16
N ASP A 83 5.53 3.02 14.24
CA ASP A 83 4.68 3.51 15.31
C ASP A 83 5.56 3.80 16.55
N ARG A 84 4.92 4.11 17.68
CA ARG A 84 5.64 4.39 18.93
C ARG A 84 6.37 3.17 19.49
N ALA A 85 5.90 1.96 19.19
CA ALA A 85 6.38 0.71 19.77
C ALA A 85 7.43 0.00 18.91
N ALA A 86 7.36 0.12 17.59
CA ALA A 86 8.23 -0.58 16.65
C ALA A 86 8.38 0.13 15.30
N GLY A 87 9.49 -0.18 14.64
CA GLY A 87 9.72 0.14 13.23
C GLY A 87 9.62 -1.11 12.37
N TYR A 88 9.14 -0.95 11.14
CA TYR A 88 8.93 -1.99 10.15
C TYR A 88 9.50 -1.56 8.80
N SER A 89 10.19 -2.46 8.11
CA SER A 89 10.42 -2.33 6.67
C SER A 89 9.19 -2.85 5.95
N VAL A 90 8.82 -2.24 4.82
CA VAL A 90 7.68 -2.65 4.02
C VAL A 90 8.17 -2.99 2.63
N ASP A 91 7.87 -4.21 2.20
CA ASP A 91 8.05 -4.67 0.82
C ASP A 91 6.70 -5.13 0.28
N GLY A 92 6.39 -4.77 -0.96
CA GLY A 92 5.06 -5.00 -1.50
C GLY A 92 4.92 -4.71 -2.98
N ARG A 93 3.69 -4.87 -3.46
CA ARG A 93 3.30 -4.56 -4.84
C ARG A 93 1.90 -3.98 -4.92
N VAL A 94 1.70 -3.11 -5.90
CA VAL A 94 0.40 -2.55 -6.23
C VAL A 94 0.14 -2.77 -7.72
N VAL A 95 -1.04 -3.30 -8.03
CA VAL A 95 -1.47 -3.56 -9.40
C VAL A 95 -2.73 -2.75 -9.69
N ILE A 96 -2.66 -1.95 -10.74
CA ILE A 96 -3.73 -1.05 -11.15
C ILE A 96 -4.13 -1.37 -12.59
N ASP A 97 -5.44 -1.37 -12.86
CA ASP A 97 -5.97 -1.45 -14.22
C ASP A 97 -5.60 -0.20 -15.02
N GLN A 98 -5.02 -0.37 -16.20
CA GLN A 98 -4.48 0.76 -16.97
C GLN A 98 -5.56 1.72 -17.48
N LYS A 99 -6.78 1.21 -17.74
CA LYS A 99 -7.88 1.98 -18.35
C LYS A 99 -8.71 2.72 -17.31
N THR A 100 -9.01 2.05 -16.20
CA THR A 100 -9.93 2.53 -15.16
C THR A 100 -9.22 3.10 -13.95
N LEU A 101 -7.91 2.86 -13.83
CA LEU A 101 -7.11 3.17 -12.64
C LEU A 101 -7.65 2.50 -11.37
N ALA A 102 -8.46 1.44 -11.53
CA ALA A 102 -8.97 0.66 -10.41
C ALA A 102 -7.88 -0.25 -9.85
N PHE A 103 -7.82 -0.32 -8.53
CA PHE A 103 -6.93 -1.26 -7.85
C PHE A 103 -7.41 -2.69 -8.05
N LEU A 104 -6.50 -3.54 -8.52
CA LEU A 104 -6.73 -4.97 -8.69
C LEU A 104 -6.08 -5.77 -7.56
N ALA A 105 -4.90 -5.33 -7.12
CA ALA A 105 -4.20 -5.92 -5.97
C ALA A 105 -3.38 -4.86 -5.24
N ILE A 106 -3.35 -4.96 -3.90
CA ILE A 106 -2.43 -4.22 -3.03
C ILE A 106 -1.88 -5.25 -2.06
N GLU A 107 -0.57 -5.40 -2.03
CA GLU A 107 0.14 -6.27 -1.12
C GLU A 107 1.25 -5.46 -0.46
N ALA A 108 1.33 -5.54 0.87
CA ALA A 108 2.40 -4.93 1.64
C ALA A 108 2.70 -5.84 2.81
N THR A 109 3.98 -6.20 2.97
CA THR A 109 4.46 -7.10 4.01
C THR A 109 5.33 -6.29 4.97
N PRO A 110 4.78 -5.78 6.09
CA PRO A 110 5.56 -5.11 7.11
C PRO A 110 6.39 -6.13 7.89
N THR A 111 7.71 -6.00 7.84
CA THR A 111 8.66 -6.83 8.58
C THR A 111 9.28 -5.99 9.69
N ARG A 112 9.14 -6.41 10.94
CA ARG A 112 9.68 -5.68 12.10
C ARG A 112 11.21 -5.66 12.05
N VAL A 113 11.80 -4.47 12.11
CA VAL A 113 13.26 -4.26 12.02
C VAL A 113 13.91 -3.92 13.37
N ASN A 114 13.11 -3.49 14.37
CA ASN A 114 13.60 -3.29 15.73
C ASN A 114 13.21 -4.47 16.63
N ILE A 115 14.03 -5.53 16.59
CA ILE A 115 14.03 -6.62 17.57
C ILE A 115 15.20 -6.31 18.51
N ARG A 116 14.91 -5.80 19.71
CA ARG A 116 15.88 -5.77 20.81
C ARG A 116 15.66 -6.98 21.69
#